data_AF-A0A8C3NUP3-F1
#
_entry.id   AF-A0A8C3NUP3-F1
#
_cell.length_a   1.000
_cell.length_b   1.000
_cell.length_c   1.000
_cell.angle_alpha   90.00
_cell.angle_beta   90.00
_cell.angle_gamma   90.00
#
_symmetry.space_group_name_H-M   'P 1'
#
loop_
_entity.id
_entity.type
_entity.pdbx_description
1 polymer ?
#
loop_
_entity_poly.entity_id
_entity_poly.type
_entity_poly.pdbx_seq_one_letter_code
_entity_poly.pdbx_strand_id
1 'polypeptide(L)'
;TLPCLWQRREASADPELSAEEKERRARMEIRGKDLPWQMGCAKCHLLFHFYRKAIDDLKQEHRHVTLMLSQIYSPSNVVLENRRRMKLQSLLQARMQNDALIKERKALLADLVKQVRMEKKIVKQRDTNWRMLEAKSHKHLEKKIHFLEMNLNHITVRYNTIMTRNNKLQEETVSLQLQKAIYDNSYWKLERSLVQQNKLLNDAIEEATEDYEQWMEDLGRISDIRDVRYRETIQYNIRLLERKCALHQETRLKNFFLAKSLQGRLCKGQPWLSVPFSAFEAAERAKLSQKESYEVAYRRLLELSDGDIDEFLEDFIEKDRRFFILFGYAIRLNVRNEGLRQRIQAIEVSRIRGMQRSSQICAKNSAVFSRAKPEISKEANKYENKYKESSKLLGQILSRVQTLLKDLDCDITKMVKPLGDSLVAVFGPVEDKMKEFLLRESLLRYTSVDRTQRSQAFISPLQGASSLLGAMDRGKLCPPPPDLETTDPKIGEQGVGRNGLKPFPSPPVAAWSTPAAHVSFPVHPLQPVLPRWGGMRPVKLCIMGWTFSWAAEEPLGRAQLRQLVIQRHKQELSSPPSSAKKRRRLTSRSSAGTKSPSGTPSPPRTKSPPETGTD
;
A
#
# COMPACT_ATOMS: atom_id res chain seq x y z
N THR A 1 -120.97 -75.89 -101.11
CA THR A 1 -121.93 -75.28 -102.04
C THR A 1 -122.38 -76.33 -103.04
N LEU A 2 -123.70 -76.55 -103.12
CA LEU A 2 -124.52 -77.29 -104.10
C LEU A 2 -124.14 -77.00 -105.59
N PRO A 3 -124.74 -77.58 -106.67
CA PRO A 3 -125.94 -78.48 -106.76
C PRO A 3 -125.93 -79.62 -107.84
N CYS A 4 -126.87 -80.59 -107.71
CA CYS A 4 -127.85 -81.13 -108.70
C CYS A 4 -127.37 -81.77 -110.07
N LEU A 5 -128.06 -82.66 -110.81
CA LEU A 5 -129.48 -82.96 -111.03
C LEU A 5 -129.66 -84.09 -112.13
N TRP A 6 -130.87 -84.68 -112.23
CA TRP A 6 -131.53 -85.49 -113.32
C TRP A 6 -131.23 -87.01 -113.44
N GLN A 7 -132.18 -87.93 -113.16
CA GLN A 7 -133.39 -88.40 -113.93
C GLN A 7 -133.07 -89.18 -115.22
N ARG A 8 -133.87 -90.09 -115.83
CA ARG A 8 -135.00 -91.01 -115.56
C ARG A 8 -135.33 -91.69 -116.92
N ARG A 9 -135.73 -92.98 -116.95
CA ARG A 9 -136.63 -93.73 -117.92
C ARG A 9 -135.98 -95.04 -118.41
N GLU A 10 -136.51 -96.22 -118.11
CA GLU A 10 -137.75 -96.89 -118.60
C GLU A 10 -137.66 -97.51 -120.00
N ALA A 11 -138.13 -98.77 -120.04
CA ALA A 11 -138.71 -99.55 -121.15
C ALA A 11 -137.79 -100.41 -122.07
N SER A 12 -137.84 -101.72 -121.78
CA SER A 12 -138.22 -102.86 -122.66
C SER A 12 -137.57 -103.12 -124.03
N ALA A 13 -137.30 -104.43 -124.22
CA ALA A 13 -137.25 -105.24 -125.45
C ALA A 13 -135.86 -105.77 -125.90
N ASP A 14 -135.86 -107.10 -126.11
CA ASP A 14 -134.86 -108.09 -126.57
C ASP A 14 -133.96 -107.70 -127.77
N PRO A 15 -132.91 -108.46 -128.17
CA PRO A 15 -132.63 -109.88 -127.90
C PRO A 15 -131.18 -110.28 -127.53
N GLU A 16 -131.06 -111.55 -127.19
CA GLU A 16 -129.86 -112.35 -126.89
C GLU A 16 -128.63 -112.07 -127.76
N LEU A 17 -127.47 -111.83 -127.12
CA LEU A 17 -126.12 -112.01 -127.67
C LEU A 17 -125.12 -112.46 -126.55
N SER A 18 -124.21 -113.36 -126.93
CA SER A 18 -123.42 -114.34 -126.13
C SER A 18 -122.59 -113.84 -124.93
N ALA A 19 -122.46 -114.72 -123.92
CA ALA A 19 -121.87 -114.50 -122.60
C ALA A 19 -120.36 -114.14 -122.57
N GLU A 20 -119.58 -114.47 -123.61
CA GLU A 20 -118.13 -114.21 -123.61
C GLU A 20 -117.76 -112.73 -123.85
N GLU A 21 -118.62 -111.95 -124.51
CA GLU A 21 -118.32 -110.55 -124.83
C GLU A 21 -118.53 -109.61 -123.62
N LYS A 22 -119.30 -110.03 -122.60
CA LYS A 22 -119.54 -109.27 -121.36
C LYS A 22 -118.36 -109.37 -120.38
N GLU A 23 -117.66 -110.50 -120.34
CA GLU A 23 -116.55 -110.70 -119.41
C GLU A 23 -115.28 -109.96 -119.83
N ARG A 24 -115.01 -109.84 -121.14
CA ARG A 24 -113.83 -109.12 -121.64
C ARG A 24 -113.89 -107.62 -121.36
N ARG A 25 -115.09 -107.03 -121.37
CA ARG A 25 -115.29 -105.60 -121.08
C ARG A 25 -115.05 -105.26 -119.60
N ALA A 26 -115.43 -106.13 -118.67
CA ALA A 26 -115.22 -105.92 -117.23
C ALA A 26 -113.73 -105.96 -116.80
N ARG A 27 -112.89 -106.78 -117.45
CA ARG A 27 -111.47 -106.92 -117.09
C ARG A 27 -110.57 -105.74 -117.53
N MET A 28 -110.99 -104.96 -118.53
CA MET A 28 -110.26 -103.76 -118.97
C MET A 28 -110.56 -102.54 -118.10
N GLU A 29 -111.77 -102.44 -117.55
CA GLU A 29 -112.18 -101.31 -116.70
C GLU A 29 -111.58 -101.38 -115.28
N ILE A 30 -111.29 -102.59 -114.77
CA ILE A 30 -110.63 -102.78 -113.47
C ILE A 30 -109.15 -102.37 -113.52
N ARG A 31 -108.44 -102.60 -114.64
CA ARG A 31 -107.01 -102.23 -114.75
C ARG A 31 -106.76 -100.74 -114.95
N GLY A 32 -107.77 -99.94 -115.32
CA GLY A 32 -107.64 -98.49 -115.50
C GLY A 32 -107.73 -97.66 -114.21
N LYS A 33 -108.20 -98.23 -113.09
CA LYS A 33 -108.48 -97.48 -111.84
C LYS A 33 -107.43 -97.62 -110.72
N ASP A 34 -106.43 -98.49 -110.86
CA ASP A 34 -105.47 -98.81 -109.79
C ASP A 34 -104.20 -97.93 -109.72
N LEU A 35 -103.83 -97.21 -110.79
CA LEU A 35 -102.60 -96.42 -110.83
C LEU A 35 -102.61 -95.12 -109.98
N PRO A 36 -103.72 -94.38 -109.82
CA PRO A 36 -103.74 -93.14 -109.03
C PRO A 36 -103.71 -93.33 -107.50
N TRP A 37 -104.07 -94.50 -106.97
CA TRP A 37 -104.18 -94.73 -105.53
C TRP A 37 -102.83 -95.04 -104.85
N GLN A 38 -101.85 -95.62 -105.56
CA GLN A 38 -100.56 -95.97 -104.94
C GLN A 38 -99.64 -94.76 -104.69
N MET A 39 -99.75 -93.68 -105.49
CA MET A 39 -98.85 -92.52 -105.38
C MET A 39 -99.22 -91.54 -104.26
N GLY A 40 -100.52 -91.46 -103.89
CA GLY A 40 -100.99 -90.67 -102.74
C GLY A 40 -100.57 -91.27 -101.40
N CYS A 41 -100.47 -92.60 -101.30
CA CYS A 41 -100.16 -93.30 -100.06
C CYS A 41 -98.69 -93.09 -99.61
N ALA A 42 -97.74 -93.00 -100.55
CA ALA A 42 -96.32 -92.77 -100.24
C ALA A 42 -96.05 -91.36 -99.69
N LYS A 43 -96.78 -90.34 -100.18
CA LYS A 43 -96.61 -88.94 -99.75
C LYS A 43 -97.19 -88.69 -98.35
N CYS A 44 -98.30 -89.35 -98.01
CA CYS A 44 -98.86 -89.33 -96.66
C CYS A 44 -97.92 -90.00 -95.64
N HIS A 45 -97.26 -91.10 -96.00
CA HIS A 45 -96.32 -91.79 -95.10
C HIS A 45 -95.10 -90.94 -94.73
N LEU A 46 -94.52 -90.22 -95.70
CA LEU A 46 -93.34 -89.38 -95.46
C LEU A 46 -93.67 -88.18 -94.55
N LEU A 47 -94.81 -87.51 -94.80
CA LEU A 47 -95.31 -86.42 -93.96
C LEU A 47 -95.58 -86.91 -92.53
N PHE A 48 -96.25 -88.05 -92.36
CA PHE A 48 -96.46 -88.64 -91.04
C PHE A 48 -95.16 -88.97 -90.31
N HIS A 49 -94.12 -89.43 -91.02
CA HIS A 49 -92.80 -89.67 -90.42
C HIS A 49 -92.13 -88.38 -89.94
N PHE A 50 -92.19 -87.29 -90.72
CA PHE A 50 -91.66 -85.98 -90.31
C PHE A 50 -92.41 -85.40 -89.10
N TYR A 51 -93.75 -85.46 -89.09
CA TYR A 51 -94.53 -85.03 -87.93
C TYR A 51 -94.24 -85.88 -86.69
N ARG A 52 -94.06 -87.19 -86.85
CA ARG A 52 -93.74 -88.10 -85.74
C ARG A 52 -92.37 -87.81 -85.13
N LYS A 53 -91.35 -87.56 -85.97
CA LYS A 53 -90.02 -87.16 -85.51
C LYS A 53 -90.03 -85.81 -84.78
N ALA A 54 -90.71 -84.80 -85.33
CA ALA A 54 -90.85 -83.50 -84.66
C ALA A 54 -91.61 -83.60 -83.32
N ILE A 55 -92.65 -84.45 -83.25
CA ILE A 55 -93.36 -84.75 -82.01
C ILE A 55 -92.45 -85.46 -81.00
N ASP A 56 -91.60 -86.38 -81.45
CA ASP A 56 -90.69 -87.11 -80.57
C ASP A 56 -89.56 -86.20 -80.05
N ASP A 57 -89.03 -85.29 -80.88
CA ASP A 57 -88.06 -84.25 -80.48
C ASP A 57 -88.70 -83.30 -79.44
N LEU A 58 -89.92 -82.81 -79.70
CA LEU A 58 -90.68 -81.99 -78.73
C LEU A 58 -90.98 -82.73 -77.43
N LYS A 59 -91.28 -84.03 -77.49
CA LYS A 59 -91.44 -84.87 -76.29
C LYS A 59 -90.13 -85.04 -75.55
N GLN A 60 -89.00 -85.12 -76.24
CA GLN A 60 -87.68 -85.23 -75.63
C GLN A 60 -87.29 -83.90 -74.96
N GLU A 61 -87.52 -82.76 -75.61
CA GLU A 61 -87.33 -81.45 -74.99
C GLU A 61 -88.27 -81.24 -73.80
N HIS A 62 -89.55 -81.63 -73.94
CA HIS A 62 -90.49 -81.56 -72.83
C HIS A 62 -90.06 -82.44 -71.66
N ARG A 63 -89.53 -83.65 -71.91
CA ARG A 63 -88.94 -84.50 -70.86
C ARG A 63 -87.71 -83.86 -70.24
N HIS A 64 -86.84 -83.24 -71.04
CA HIS A 64 -85.63 -82.57 -70.56
C HIS A 64 -85.96 -81.34 -69.69
N VAL A 65 -86.86 -80.48 -70.16
CA VAL A 65 -87.33 -79.30 -69.40
C VAL A 65 -88.08 -79.74 -68.15
N THR A 66 -88.94 -80.75 -68.23
CA THR A 66 -89.64 -81.30 -67.06
C THR A 66 -88.66 -81.92 -66.06
N LEU A 67 -87.60 -82.60 -66.52
CA LEU A 67 -86.53 -83.08 -65.64
C LEU A 67 -85.77 -81.93 -64.98
N MET A 68 -85.37 -80.91 -65.74
CA MET A 68 -84.70 -79.71 -65.21
C MET A 68 -85.58 -78.98 -64.19
N LEU A 69 -86.86 -78.78 -64.48
CA LEU A 69 -87.83 -78.21 -63.55
C LEU A 69 -87.99 -79.10 -62.31
N SER A 70 -88.07 -80.43 -62.47
CA SER A 70 -88.16 -81.36 -61.34
C SER A 70 -86.91 -81.34 -60.46
N GLN A 71 -85.72 -81.07 -61.03
CA GLN A 71 -84.48 -80.91 -60.29
C GLN A 71 -84.46 -79.55 -59.58
N ILE A 72 -84.78 -78.46 -60.26
CA ILE A 72 -84.81 -77.10 -59.68
C ILE A 72 -85.85 -77.01 -58.54
N TYR A 73 -87.03 -77.59 -58.74
CA TYR A 73 -88.12 -77.65 -57.76
C TYR A 73 -88.13 -78.93 -56.94
N SER A 74 -87.05 -79.73 -56.99
CA SER A 74 -86.90 -80.88 -56.11
C SER A 74 -87.01 -80.40 -54.66
N PRO A 75 -87.77 -81.10 -53.79
CA PRO A 75 -87.90 -80.73 -52.38
C PRO A 75 -86.55 -80.49 -51.70
N SER A 76 -85.52 -81.25 -52.08
CA SER A 76 -84.15 -81.08 -51.60
C SER A 76 -83.53 -79.74 -51.98
N ASN A 77 -83.69 -79.31 -53.24
CA ASN A 77 -83.15 -78.03 -53.73
C ASN A 77 -83.92 -76.83 -53.15
N VAL A 78 -85.24 -76.92 -52.98
CA VAL A 78 -86.04 -75.87 -52.33
C VAL A 78 -85.63 -75.68 -50.85
N VAL A 79 -85.43 -76.78 -50.11
CA VAL A 79 -84.93 -76.71 -48.72
C VAL A 79 -83.52 -76.13 -48.67
N LEU A 80 -82.65 -76.50 -49.61
CA LEU A 80 -81.28 -75.99 -49.68
C LEU A 80 -81.23 -74.50 -50.03
N GLU A 81 -82.06 -74.02 -50.96
CA GLU A 81 -82.22 -72.59 -51.28
C GLU A 81 -82.82 -71.80 -50.12
N ASN A 82 -83.83 -72.33 -49.42
CA ASN A 82 -84.34 -71.72 -48.20
C ASN A 82 -83.27 -71.66 -47.11
N ARG A 83 -82.43 -72.70 -46.95
CA ARG A 83 -81.29 -72.69 -46.03
C ARG A 83 -80.24 -71.66 -46.45
N ARG A 84 -79.97 -71.49 -47.75
CA ARG A 84 -79.07 -70.44 -48.28
C ARG A 84 -79.65 -69.04 -48.00
N ARG A 85 -80.95 -68.83 -48.22
CA ARG A 85 -81.66 -67.57 -47.93
C ARG A 85 -81.64 -67.22 -46.45
N MET A 86 -81.96 -68.18 -45.57
CA MET A 86 -81.91 -67.98 -44.11
C MET A 86 -80.48 -67.68 -43.65
N LYS A 87 -79.47 -68.37 -44.20
CA LYS A 87 -78.06 -68.04 -43.96
C LYS A 87 -77.74 -66.62 -44.41
N LEU A 88 -78.15 -66.20 -45.60
CA LEU A 88 -77.92 -64.85 -46.10
C LEU A 88 -78.60 -63.79 -45.22
N GLN A 89 -79.84 -64.01 -44.79
CA GLN A 89 -80.54 -63.13 -43.86
C GLN A 89 -79.82 -63.03 -42.52
N SER A 90 -79.37 -64.16 -41.95
CA SER A 90 -78.59 -64.16 -40.71
C SER A 90 -77.26 -63.41 -40.86
N LEU A 91 -76.58 -63.54 -42.01
CA LEU A 91 -75.35 -62.81 -42.31
C LEU A 91 -75.60 -61.31 -42.50
N LEU A 92 -76.70 -60.92 -43.13
CA LEU A 92 -77.10 -59.51 -43.28
C LEU A 92 -77.42 -58.90 -41.92
N GLN A 93 -78.16 -59.59 -41.06
CA GLN A 93 -78.44 -59.15 -39.70
C GLN A 93 -77.16 -59.00 -38.89
N ALA A 94 -76.26 -59.99 -38.96
CA ALA A 94 -74.94 -59.92 -38.32
C ALA A 94 -74.11 -58.74 -38.85
N ARG A 95 -74.14 -58.48 -40.17
CA ARG A 95 -73.48 -57.32 -40.77
C ARG A 95 -74.05 -56.01 -40.23
N MET A 96 -75.37 -55.85 -40.18
CA MET A 96 -76.01 -54.64 -39.64
C MET A 96 -75.65 -54.41 -38.17
N GLN A 97 -75.63 -55.48 -37.36
CA GLN A 97 -75.21 -55.42 -35.96
C GLN A 97 -73.73 -55.01 -35.85
N ASN A 98 -72.85 -55.59 -36.65
CA ASN A 98 -71.44 -55.22 -36.68
C ASN A 98 -71.25 -53.76 -37.14
N ASP A 99 -71.98 -53.29 -38.15
CA ASP A 99 -71.92 -51.90 -38.61
C ASP A 99 -72.39 -50.93 -37.51
N ALA A 100 -73.43 -51.28 -36.74
CA ALA A 100 -73.88 -50.51 -35.58
C ALA A 100 -72.80 -50.45 -34.49
N LEU A 101 -72.21 -51.60 -34.13
CA LEU A 101 -71.12 -51.68 -33.17
C LEU A 101 -69.88 -50.89 -33.62
N ILE A 102 -69.53 -50.92 -34.92
CA ILE A 102 -68.43 -50.13 -35.48
C ILE A 102 -68.72 -48.63 -35.33
N LYS A 103 -69.96 -48.19 -35.60
CA LYS A 103 -70.35 -46.78 -35.43
C LYS A 103 -70.25 -46.35 -33.97
N GLU A 104 -70.77 -47.15 -33.04
CA GLU A 104 -70.68 -46.89 -31.60
C GLU A 104 -69.22 -46.84 -31.13
N ARG A 105 -68.39 -47.82 -31.50
CA ARG A 105 -66.97 -47.85 -31.14
C ARG A 105 -66.20 -46.67 -31.73
N LYS A 106 -66.51 -46.25 -32.96
CA LYS A 106 -65.93 -45.05 -33.57
C LYS A 106 -66.34 -43.77 -32.83
N ALA A 107 -67.58 -43.67 -32.35
CA ALA A 107 -68.03 -42.54 -31.54
C ALA A 107 -67.27 -42.49 -30.20
N LEU A 108 -67.15 -43.63 -29.51
CA LEU A 108 -66.36 -43.73 -28.27
C LEU A 108 -64.88 -43.37 -28.49
N LEU A 109 -64.28 -43.83 -29.60
CA LEU A 109 -62.91 -43.44 -29.97
C LEU A 109 -62.79 -41.93 -30.20
N ALA A 110 -63.77 -41.32 -30.88
CA ALA A 110 -63.77 -39.87 -31.11
C ALA A 110 -63.84 -39.08 -29.80
N ASP A 111 -64.62 -39.54 -28.82
CA ASP A 111 -64.71 -38.90 -27.51
C ASP A 111 -63.44 -39.12 -26.67
N LEU A 112 -62.84 -40.32 -26.70
CA LEU A 112 -61.52 -40.56 -26.10
C LEU A 112 -60.43 -39.67 -26.71
N VAL A 113 -60.44 -39.48 -28.05
CA VAL A 113 -59.50 -38.57 -28.73
C VAL A 113 -59.70 -37.12 -28.26
N LYS A 114 -60.93 -36.67 -28.04
CA LYS A 114 -61.21 -35.34 -27.46
C LYS A 114 -60.67 -35.25 -26.03
N GLN A 115 -60.88 -36.28 -25.20
CA GLN A 115 -60.36 -36.31 -23.83
C GLN A 115 -58.83 -36.24 -23.81
N VAL A 116 -58.13 -37.05 -24.61
CA VAL A 116 -56.65 -37.01 -24.72
C VAL A 116 -56.18 -35.63 -25.19
N ARG A 117 -56.91 -34.97 -26.11
CA ARG A 117 -56.60 -33.60 -26.53
C ARG A 117 -56.73 -32.61 -25.37
N MET A 118 -57.71 -32.77 -24.50
CA MET A 118 -57.88 -31.94 -23.30
C MET A 118 -56.80 -32.22 -22.26
N GLU A 119 -56.44 -33.47 -22.00
CA GLU A 119 -55.33 -33.84 -21.12
C GLU A 119 -54.00 -33.25 -21.58
N LYS A 120 -53.70 -33.31 -22.89
CA LYS A 120 -52.52 -32.64 -23.48
C LYS A 120 -52.53 -31.12 -23.23
N LYS A 121 -53.70 -30.46 -23.26
CA LYS A 121 -53.81 -29.03 -22.91
C LYS A 121 -53.58 -28.79 -21.41
N ILE A 122 -54.12 -29.64 -20.55
CA ILE A 122 -53.93 -29.56 -19.09
C ILE A 122 -52.45 -29.72 -18.72
N VAL A 123 -51.75 -30.70 -19.30
CA VAL A 123 -50.31 -30.90 -19.08
C VAL A 123 -49.53 -29.67 -19.52
N LYS A 124 -49.78 -29.16 -20.74
CA LYS A 124 -49.14 -27.92 -21.22
C LYS A 124 -49.38 -26.73 -20.28
N GLN A 125 -50.60 -26.57 -19.78
CA GLN A 125 -50.94 -25.49 -18.85
C GLN A 125 -50.22 -25.65 -17.50
N ARG A 126 -50.14 -26.89 -16.97
CA ARG A 126 -49.38 -27.20 -15.75
C ARG A 126 -47.90 -26.90 -15.94
N ASP A 127 -47.30 -27.29 -17.07
CA ASP A 127 -45.90 -27.01 -17.37
C ASP A 127 -45.63 -25.49 -17.46
N THR A 128 -46.51 -24.74 -18.13
CA THR A 128 -46.37 -23.28 -18.20
C THR A 128 -46.53 -22.61 -16.83
N ASN A 129 -47.47 -23.08 -16.00
CA ASN A 129 -47.68 -22.56 -14.66
C ASN A 129 -46.49 -22.88 -13.75
N TRP A 130 -45.95 -24.09 -13.85
CA TRP A 130 -44.75 -24.52 -13.14
C TRP A 130 -43.55 -23.63 -13.49
N ARG A 131 -43.26 -23.46 -14.79
CA ARG A 131 -42.17 -22.58 -15.27
C ARG A 131 -42.34 -21.13 -14.79
N MET A 132 -43.59 -20.64 -14.72
CA MET A 132 -43.88 -19.31 -14.20
C MET A 132 -43.61 -19.21 -12.69
N LEU A 133 -44.00 -20.22 -11.91
CA LEU A 133 -43.74 -20.28 -10.47
C LEU A 133 -42.24 -20.38 -10.18
N GLU A 134 -41.54 -21.25 -10.92
CA GLU A 134 -40.09 -21.42 -10.86
C GLU A 134 -39.38 -20.09 -11.16
N ALA A 135 -39.74 -19.40 -12.24
CA ALA A 135 -39.17 -18.09 -12.57
C ALA A 135 -39.45 -17.02 -11.48
N LYS A 136 -40.62 -17.05 -10.83
CA LYS A 136 -40.91 -16.16 -9.69
C LYS A 136 -40.03 -16.49 -8.47
N SER A 137 -39.86 -17.78 -8.16
CA SER A 137 -39.00 -18.23 -7.06
C SER A 137 -37.53 -17.87 -7.31
N HIS A 138 -37.05 -18.04 -8.54
CA HIS A 138 -35.70 -17.68 -8.96
C HIS A 138 -35.47 -16.17 -8.81
N LYS A 139 -36.38 -15.33 -9.31
CA LYS A 139 -36.32 -13.87 -9.12
C LYS A 139 -36.31 -13.45 -7.65
N HIS A 140 -37.02 -14.16 -6.78
CA HIS A 140 -36.99 -13.89 -5.34
C HIS A 140 -35.62 -14.27 -4.74
N LEU A 141 -35.08 -15.42 -5.12
CA LEU A 141 -33.75 -15.88 -4.71
C LEU A 141 -32.66 -14.90 -5.18
N GLU A 142 -32.67 -14.48 -6.43
CA GLU A 142 -31.73 -13.49 -6.99
C GLU A 142 -31.74 -12.18 -6.20
N LYS A 143 -32.94 -11.65 -5.87
CA LYS A 143 -33.06 -10.45 -5.03
C LYS A 143 -32.46 -10.66 -3.64
N LYS A 144 -32.65 -11.85 -3.05
CA LYS A 144 -32.09 -12.18 -1.75
C LYS A 144 -30.57 -12.30 -1.80
N ILE A 145 -30.02 -12.94 -2.84
CA ILE A 145 -28.57 -13.04 -3.10
C ILE A 145 -27.98 -11.64 -3.24
N HIS A 146 -28.54 -10.80 -4.12
CA HIS A 146 -28.08 -9.43 -4.32
C HIS A 146 -28.12 -8.60 -3.03
N PHE A 147 -29.17 -8.75 -2.21
CA PHE A 147 -29.24 -8.07 -0.91
C PHE A 147 -28.13 -8.53 0.04
N LEU A 148 -27.86 -9.83 0.10
CA LEU A 148 -26.81 -10.40 0.95
C LEU A 148 -25.41 -9.97 0.46
N GLU A 149 -25.17 -9.96 -0.85
CA GLU A 149 -23.93 -9.48 -1.45
C GLU A 149 -23.72 -7.99 -1.17
N MET A 150 -24.76 -7.16 -1.32
CA MET A 150 -24.69 -5.74 -1.01
C MET A 150 -24.40 -5.51 0.48
N ASN A 151 -25.03 -6.27 1.37
CA ASN A 151 -24.77 -6.18 2.80
C ASN A 151 -23.35 -6.63 3.16
N LEU A 152 -22.86 -7.72 2.55
CA LEU A 152 -21.50 -8.20 2.71
C LEU A 152 -20.47 -7.16 2.24
N ASN A 153 -20.70 -6.55 1.07
CA ASN A 153 -19.86 -5.48 0.54
C ASN A 153 -19.85 -4.28 1.48
N HIS A 154 -21.00 -3.88 2.01
CA HIS A 154 -21.09 -2.77 2.96
C HIS A 154 -20.29 -3.05 4.25
N ILE A 155 -20.44 -4.24 4.84
CA ILE A 155 -19.69 -4.66 6.03
C ILE A 155 -18.18 -4.72 5.73
N THR A 156 -17.79 -5.24 4.57
CA THR A 156 -16.39 -5.35 4.16
C THR A 156 -15.74 -3.97 3.98
N VAL A 157 -16.44 -3.04 3.33
CA VAL A 157 -15.96 -1.65 3.19
C VAL A 157 -15.84 -0.98 4.56
N ARG A 158 -16.83 -1.17 5.45
CA ARG A 158 -16.77 -0.64 6.82
C ARG A 158 -15.59 -1.22 7.60
N TYR A 159 -15.37 -2.53 7.51
CA TYR A 159 -14.23 -3.21 8.14
C TYR A 159 -12.90 -2.66 7.63
N ASN A 160 -12.72 -2.56 6.32
CA ASN A 160 -11.51 -1.98 5.71
C ASN A 160 -11.29 -0.52 6.11
N THR A 161 -12.37 0.26 6.23
CA THR A 161 -12.30 1.65 6.71
C THR A 161 -11.86 1.72 8.17
N ILE A 162 -12.35 0.82 9.03
CA ILE A 162 -11.92 0.74 10.43
C ILE A 162 -10.46 0.30 10.50
N MET A 163 -10.05 -0.69 9.70
CA MET A 163 -8.67 -1.18 9.67
C MET A 163 -7.67 -0.13 9.20
N THR A 164 -7.99 0.61 8.15
CA THR A 164 -7.15 1.73 7.69
C THR A 164 -7.03 2.84 8.74
N ARG A 165 -8.12 3.16 9.46
CA ARG A 165 -8.08 4.11 10.58
C ARG A 165 -7.25 3.58 11.75
N ASN A 166 -7.38 2.30 12.08
CA ASN A 166 -6.61 1.66 13.15
C ASN A 166 -5.11 1.69 12.84
N ASN A 167 -4.72 1.35 11.60
CA ASN A 167 -3.33 1.43 11.16
C ASN A 167 -2.76 2.86 11.30
N LYS A 168 -3.53 3.89 10.94
CA LYS A 168 -3.12 5.30 11.14
C LYS A 168 -2.91 5.63 12.62
N LEU A 169 -3.82 5.20 13.50
CA LEU A 169 -3.68 5.40 14.94
C LEU A 169 -2.46 4.65 15.51
N GLN A 170 -2.14 3.48 14.98
CA GLN A 170 -0.93 2.75 15.36
C GLN A 170 0.34 3.49 14.93
N GLU A 171 0.38 4.01 13.70
CA GLU A 171 1.48 4.85 13.21
C GLU A 171 1.66 6.12 14.07
N GLU A 172 0.56 6.81 14.40
CA GLU A 172 0.56 7.96 15.31
C GLU A 172 1.06 7.60 16.70
N THR A 173 0.62 6.45 17.25
CA THR A 173 1.07 5.96 18.56
C THR A 173 2.57 5.71 18.58
N VAL A 174 3.11 5.05 17.54
CA VAL A 174 4.56 4.80 17.42
C VAL A 174 5.32 6.11 17.25
N SER A 175 4.81 7.06 16.47
CA SER A 175 5.40 8.39 16.31
C SER A 175 5.49 9.14 17.64
N LEU A 176 4.41 9.14 18.43
CA LEU A 176 4.37 9.77 19.75
C LEU A 176 5.32 9.09 20.75
N GLN A 177 5.44 7.76 20.71
CA GLN A 177 6.40 7.02 21.53
C GLN A 177 7.85 7.38 21.19
N LEU A 178 8.17 7.52 19.90
CA LEU A 178 9.49 7.96 19.46
C LEU A 178 9.79 9.40 19.92
N GLN A 179 8.83 10.31 19.77
CA GLN A 179 8.95 11.69 20.26
C GLN A 179 9.17 11.71 21.77
N LYS A 180 8.39 10.95 22.54
CA LYS A 180 8.57 10.81 23.99
C LYS A 180 9.99 10.35 24.33
N ALA A 181 10.50 9.31 23.67
CA ALA A 181 11.85 8.81 23.91
C ALA A 181 12.95 9.87 23.63
N ILE A 182 12.75 10.72 22.62
CA ILE A 182 13.66 11.84 22.32
C ILE A 182 13.61 12.90 23.43
N TYR A 183 12.42 13.23 23.91
CA TYR A 183 12.24 14.17 25.02
C TYR A 183 12.83 13.62 26.32
N ASP A 184 12.57 12.36 26.65
CA ASP A 184 13.11 11.69 27.83
C ASP A 184 14.64 11.71 27.80
N ASN A 185 15.27 11.38 26.67
CA ASN A 185 16.74 11.46 26.53
C ASN A 185 17.27 12.89 26.74
N SER A 186 16.56 13.89 26.25
CA SER A 186 16.93 15.30 26.43
C SER A 186 16.79 15.73 27.88
N TYR A 187 15.70 15.33 28.54
CA TYR A 187 15.47 15.53 29.96
C TYR A 187 16.57 14.88 30.80
N TRP A 188 16.91 13.62 30.57
CA TRP A 188 17.99 12.93 31.30
C TRP A 188 19.36 13.59 31.13
N LYS A 189 19.64 14.20 29.97
CA LYS A 189 20.89 14.95 29.76
C LYS A 189 20.90 16.24 30.58
N LEU A 190 19.78 16.97 30.61
CA LEU A 190 19.64 18.19 31.40
C LEU A 190 19.72 17.88 32.89
N GLU A 191 19.02 16.85 33.36
CA GLU A 191 19.05 16.42 34.76
C GLU A 191 20.48 16.05 35.19
N ARG A 192 21.22 15.30 34.36
CA ARG A 192 22.62 14.97 34.65
C ARG A 192 23.50 16.21 34.71
N SER A 193 23.29 17.20 33.83
CA SER A 193 24.02 18.47 33.85
C SER A 193 23.69 19.29 35.10
N LEU A 194 22.43 19.31 35.54
CA LEU A 194 21.99 20.01 36.73
C LEU A 194 22.64 19.42 37.99
N VAL A 195 22.61 18.08 38.11
CA VAL A 195 23.28 17.38 39.21
C VAL A 195 24.79 17.66 39.21
N GLN A 196 25.43 17.70 38.05
CA GLN A 196 26.85 18.06 37.95
C GLN A 196 27.12 19.50 38.40
N GLN A 197 26.29 20.47 37.98
CA GLN A 197 26.44 21.86 38.40
C GLN A 197 26.20 22.06 39.90
N ASN A 198 25.21 21.38 40.48
CA ASN A 198 24.97 21.43 41.92
C ASN A 198 26.14 20.85 42.72
N LYS A 199 26.80 19.80 42.22
CA LYS A 199 28.04 19.29 42.84
C LYS A 199 29.14 20.33 42.81
N LEU A 200 29.43 20.91 41.64
CA LEU A 200 30.44 21.96 41.53
C LEU A 200 30.12 23.19 42.39
N LEU A 201 28.84 23.54 42.52
CA LEU A 201 28.40 24.61 43.41
C LEU A 201 28.66 24.27 44.88
N ASN A 202 28.31 23.07 45.32
CA ASN A 202 28.55 22.63 46.69
C ASN A 202 30.04 22.55 46.99
N ASP A 203 30.85 22.00 46.09
CA ASP A 203 32.31 21.95 46.22
C ASP A 203 32.91 23.36 46.38
N ALA A 204 32.42 24.34 45.61
CA ALA A 204 32.86 25.73 45.71
C ALA A 204 32.38 26.42 47.00
N ILE A 205 31.21 26.05 47.53
CA ILE A 205 30.73 26.51 48.83
C ILE A 205 31.61 25.94 49.93
N GLU A 206 31.94 24.65 49.89
CA GLU A 206 32.84 23.99 50.83
C GLU A 206 34.24 24.65 50.83
N GLU A 207 34.83 24.85 49.66
CA GLU A 207 36.12 25.56 49.52
C GLU A 207 36.06 26.99 50.10
N ALA A 208 34.99 27.73 49.80
CA ALA A 208 34.81 29.07 50.36
C ALA A 208 34.66 29.03 51.89
N THR A 209 33.93 28.06 52.45
CA THR A 209 33.78 27.92 53.90
C THR A 209 35.11 27.57 54.58
N GLU A 210 35.93 26.71 53.98
CA GLU A 210 37.28 26.38 54.47
C GLU A 210 38.19 27.61 54.47
N ASP A 211 38.19 28.40 53.40
CA ASP A 211 38.96 29.65 53.31
C ASP A 211 38.53 30.67 54.38
N TYR A 212 37.23 30.78 54.65
CA TYR A 212 36.71 31.66 55.71
C TYR A 212 37.13 31.18 57.10
N GLU A 213 37.05 29.89 57.39
CA GLU A 213 37.52 29.31 58.65
C GLU A 213 39.02 29.59 58.83
N GLN A 214 39.82 29.39 57.78
CA GLN A 214 41.25 29.65 57.83
C GLN A 214 41.58 31.14 58.07
N TRP A 215 40.84 32.04 57.44
CA TRP A 215 40.97 33.49 57.66
C TRP A 215 40.62 33.89 59.09
N MET A 216 39.57 33.29 59.67
CA MET A 216 39.19 33.52 61.07
C MET A 216 40.28 33.05 62.04
N GLU A 217 40.90 31.90 61.79
CA GLU A 217 42.04 31.41 62.58
C GLU A 217 43.26 32.34 62.49
N ASP A 218 43.58 32.84 61.30
CA ASP A 218 44.67 33.80 61.08
C ASP A 218 44.41 35.12 61.82
N LEU A 219 43.18 35.62 61.79
CA LEU A 219 42.78 36.79 62.56
C LEU A 219 42.94 36.58 64.07
N GLY A 220 42.55 35.40 64.57
CA GLY A 220 42.78 35.01 65.96
C GLY A 220 44.26 35.06 66.32
N ARG A 221 45.12 34.44 65.49
CA ARG A 221 46.58 34.45 65.67
C ARG A 221 47.17 35.86 65.65
N ILE A 222 46.70 36.73 64.75
CA ILE A 222 47.13 38.14 64.69
C ILE A 222 46.72 38.88 65.98
N SER A 223 45.52 38.64 66.50
CA SER A 223 45.06 39.22 67.77
C SER A 223 45.95 38.77 68.93
N ASP A 224 46.25 37.48 69.05
CA ASP A 224 47.12 36.95 70.10
C ASP A 224 48.53 37.58 70.06
N ILE A 225 49.11 37.71 68.85
CA ILE A 225 50.42 38.36 68.67
C ILE A 225 50.35 39.84 69.08
N ARG A 226 49.28 40.56 68.73
CA ARG A 226 49.09 41.96 69.14
C ARG A 226 49.04 42.06 70.67
N ASP A 227 48.28 41.19 71.33
CA ASP A 227 48.14 41.17 72.78
C ASP A 227 49.47 40.85 73.49
N VAL A 228 50.25 39.90 72.95
CA VAL A 228 51.62 39.64 73.43
C VAL A 228 52.49 40.88 73.27
N ARG A 229 52.51 41.51 72.09
CA ARG A 229 53.30 42.73 71.85
C ARG A 229 52.90 43.89 72.76
N TYR A 230 51.61 44.08 73.02
CA TYR A 230 51.13 45.10 73.96
C TYR A 230 51.66 44.83 75.37
N ARG A 231 51.56 43.58 75.86
CA ARG A 231 52.11 43.19 77.17
C ARG A 231 53.62 43.39 77.25
N GLU A 232 54.36 42.97 76.22
CA GLU A 232 55.82 43.15 76.15
C GLU A 232 56.23 44.63 76.12
N THR A 233 55.49 45.47 75.39
CA THR A 233 55.72 46.92 75.34
C THR A 233 55.54 47.55 76.72
N ILE A 234 54.48 47.18 77.45
CA ILE A 234 54.25 47.64 78.82
C ILE A 234 55.40 47.18 79.73
N GLN A 235 55.79 45.91 79.66
CA GLN A 235 56.91 45.37 80.46
C GLN A 235 58.24 46.07 80.14
N TYR A 236 58.52 46.33 78.86
CA TYR A 236 59.71 47.08 78.44
C TYR A 236 59.73 48.49 79.02
N ASN A 237 58.60 49.20 78.96
CA ASN A 237 58.48 50.56 79.51
C ASN A 237 58.71 50.58 81.03
N ILE A 238 58.19 49.58 81.76
CA ILE A 238 58.45 49.43 83.20
C ILE A 238 59.95 49.24 83.46
N ARG A 239 60.61 48.29 82.77
CA ARG A 239 62.06 48.05 82.93
C ARG A 239 62.90 49.28 82.57
N LEU A 240 62.49 50.03 81.54
CA LEU A 240 63.16 51.26 81.14
C LEU A 240 63.06 52.34 82.22
N LEU A 241 61.89 52.49 82.85
CA LEU A 241 61.70 53.42 83.96
C LEU A 241 62.53 53.01 85.18
N GLU A 242 62.55 51.72 85.54
CA GLU A 242 63.39 51.20 86.61
C GLU A 242 64.88 51.50 86.37
N ARG A 243 65.36 51.28 85.13
CA ARG A 243 66.74 51.60 84.72
C ARG A 243 67.02 53.10 84.82
N LYS A 244 66.08 53.96 84.38
CA LYS A 244 66.21 55.42 84.48
C LYS A 244 66.28 55.87 85.94
N CYS A 245 65.44 55.31 86.82
CA CYS A 245 65.45 55.60 88.25
C CYS A 245 66.78 55.17 88.89
N ALA A 246 67.28 53.97 88.57
CA ALA A 246 68.57 53.49 89.06
C ALA A 246 69.73 54.37 88.58
N LEU A 247 69.76 54.76 87.30
CA LEU A 247 70.77 55.68 86.76
C LEU A 247 70.72 57.06 87.41
N HIS A 248 69.51 57.58 87.68
CA HIS A 248 69.36 58.85 88.37
C HIS A 248 69.92 58.77 89.81
N GLN A 249 69.65 57.68 90.53
CA GLN A 249 70.21 57.42 91.85
C GLN A 249 71.75 57.31 91.80
N GLU A 250 72.30 56.54 90.85
CA GLU A 250 73.75 56.44 90.66
C GLU A 250 74.39 57.78 90.32
N THR A 251 73.78 58.56 89.42
CA THR A 251 74.30 59.88 89.02
C THR A 251 74.30 60.83 90.21
N ARG A 252 73.23 60.81 91.01
CA ARG A 252 73.15 61.58 92.25
C ARG A 252 74.25 61.16 93.24
N LEU A 253 74.52 59.87 93.40
CA LEU A 253 75.62 59.37 94.23
C LEU A 253 77.00 59.75 93.68
N LYS A 254 77.23 59.59 92.37
CA LYS A 254 78.47 59.98 91.69
C LYS A 254 78.72 61.49 91.80
N ASN A 255 77.70 62.31 91.59
CA ASN A 255 77.79 63.76 91.77
C ASN A 255 78.10 64.13 93.21
N PHE A 256 77.49 63.45 94.19
CA PHE A 256 77.84 63.61 95.60
C PHE A 256 79.30 63.25 95.88
N PHE A 257 79.78 62.11 95.37
CA PHE A 257 81.19 61.72 95.50
C PHE A 257 82.14 62.66 94.77
N LEU A 258 81.81 63.12 93.56
CA LEU A 258 82.62 64.07 92.80
C LEU A 258 82.71 65.42 93.50
N ALA A 259 81.59 65.95 94.01
CA ALA A 259 81.57 67.18 94.81
C ALA A 259 82.49 67.02 96.04
N LYS A 260 82.39 65.89 96.75
CA LYS A 260 83.26 65.57 97.89
C LYS A 260 84.73 65.38 97.51
N SER A 261 85.02 64.79 96.33
CA SER A 261 86.37 64.54 95.82
C SER A 261 87.04 65.81 95.30
N LEU A 262 86.30 66.71 94.65
CA LEU A 262 86.77 68.02 94.21
C LEU A 262 87.08 68.90 95.42
N GLN A 263 86.24 68.84 96.46
CA GLN A 263 86.52 69.47 97.76
C GLN A 263 87.81 68.91 98.38
N GLY A 264 88.11 67.61 98.21
CA GLY A 264 89.38 67.00 98.64
C GLY A 264 90.59 67.24 97.72
N ARG A 265 90.39 67.42 96.40
CA ARG A 265 91.45 67.60 95.41
C ARG A 265 91.95 69.05 95.30
N LEU A 266 91.12 70.05 95.63
CA LEU A 266 91.64 71.40 95.89
C LEU A 266 92.65 71.42 97.06
N CYS A 267 92.71 70.37 97.89
CA CYS A 267 93.64 70.30 99.00
C CYS A 267 94.99 69.59 98.69
N LYS A 268 95.16 68.83 97.60
CA LYS A 268 96.44 68.13 97.31
C LYS A 268 96.66 67.89 95.81
N GLY A 269 97.70 68.52 95.24
CA GLY A 269 98.10 68.35 93.84
C GLY A 269 99.27 67.37 93.67
N GLN A 270 99.11 66.35 92.82
CA GLN A 270 99.98 66.05 91.65
C GLN A 270 99.73 64.64 91.04
N PRO A 271 100.11 64.41 89.75
CA PRO A 271 99.83 63.18 88.99
C PRO A 271 101.08 62.37 88.56
N TRP A 272 100.95 61.05 88.53
CA TRP A 272 101.80 60.14 87.74
C TRP A 272 100.94 58.96 87.26
N LEU A 273 101.07 58.56 85.99
CA LEU A 273 100.95 57.18 85.50
C LEU A 273 101.12 57.17 83.97
N SER A 274 102.27 56.67 83.53
CA SER A 274 102.52 56.18 82.18
C SER A 274 102.68 54.66 82.27
N VAL A 275 102.38 53.97 81.17
CA VAL A 275 102.30 52.50 80.94
C VAL A 275 100.87 51.94 81.14
N PRO A 276 100.09 51.79 80.04
CA PRO A 276 100.29 50.70 79.07
C PRO A 276 100.12 51.15 77.60
N PHE A 277 101.11 51.84 77.03
CA PHE A 277 101.03 52.41 75.68
C PHE A 277 101.36 51.39 74.56
N SER A 278 102.13 50.34 74.85
CA SER A 278 102.63 49.43 73.80
C SER A 278 101.59 48.40 73.31
N ALA A 279 100.67 47.97 74.17
CA ALA A 279 99.55 47.11 73.79
C ALA A 279 98.49 47.88 72.96
N PHE A 280 98.41 49.20 73.17
CA PHE A 280 97.55 50.09 72.39
C PHE A 280 98.09 50.26 70.96
N GLU A 281 99.39 50.52 70.80
CA GLU A 281 100.03 50.69 69.48
C GLU A 281 99.90 49.47 68.55
N ALA A 282 100.00 48.26 69.09
CA ALA A 282 99.85 47.04 68.29
C ALA A 282 98.41 46.82 67.82
N ALA A 283 97.42 47.12 68.67
CA ALA A 283 96.01 47.10 68.32
C ALA A 283 95.64 48.24 67.34
N GLU A 284 96.33 49.38 67.46
CA GLU A 284 96.17 50.54 66.58
C GLU A 284 96.73 50.26 65.18
N ARG A 285 97.89 49.62 65.06
CA ARG A 285 98.43 49.18 63.75
C ARG A 285 97.54 48.16 63.02
N ALA A 286 96.92 47.22 63.74
CA ALA A 286 95.97 46.27 63.13
C ALA A 286 94.70 46.98 62.62
N LYS A 287 94.20 47.98 63.36
CA LYS A 287 93.07 48.81 62.93
C LYS A 287 93.42 49.70 61.73
N LEU A 288 94.65 50.22 61.66
CA LEU A 288 95.13 51.03 60.55
C LEU A 288 95.24 50.22 59.24
N SER A 289 95.79 49.00 59.29
CA SER A 289 95.86 48.12 58.12
C SER A 289 94.46 47.73 57.58
N GLN A 290 93.49 47.48 58.47
CA GLN A 290 92.12 47.23 58.06
C GLN A 290 91.45 48.48 57.45
N LYS A 291 91.72 49.66 58.01
CA LYS A 291 91.26 50.95 57.49
C LYS A 291 91.81 51.23 56.10
N GLU A 292 93.09 50.95 55.84
CA GLU A 292 93.72 51.09 54.52
C GLU A 292 93.03 50.19 53.47
N SER A 293 92.68 48.95 53.84
CA SER A 293 91.94 48.06 52.94
C SER A 293 90.54 48.59 52.60
N TYR A 294 89.83 49.17 53.57
CA TYR A 294 88.53 49.79 53.32
C TYR A 294 88.64 51.09 52.52
N GLU A 295 89.66 51.90 52.76
CA GLU A 295 89.93 53.13 51.99
C GLU A 295 90.26 52.83 50.52
N VAL A 296 90.95 51.72 50.24
CA VAL A 296 91.23 51.27 48.87
C VAL A 296 89.94 50.81 48.18
N ALA A 297 89.09 50.03 48.87
CA ALA A 297 87.79 49.61 48.33
C ALA A 297 86.84 50.80 48.10
N TYR A 298 86.81 51.75 49.03
CA TYR A 298 86.01 52.96 48.96
C TYR A 298 86.47 53.87 47.81
N ARG A 299 87.79 54.08 47.63
CA ARG A 299 88.33 54.81 46.46
C ARG A 299 87.96 54.14 45.14
N ARG A 300 88.03 52.81 45.06
CA ARG A 300 87.63 52.05 43.87
C ARG A 300 86.15 52.25 43.53
N LEU A 301 85.29 52.32 44.55
CA LEU A 301 83.85 52.60 44.39
C LEU A 301 83.62 54.04 43.94
N LEU A 302 84.34 54.99 44.54
CA LEU A 302 84.27 56.43 44.21
C LEU A 302 84.70 56.70 42.75
N GLU A 303 85.71 55.97 42.24
CA GLU A 303 86.17 56.03 40.85
C GLU A 303 85.14 55.49 39.85
N LEU A 304 84.27 54.56 40.27
CA LEU A 304 83.22 53.96 39.44
C LEU A 304 81.90 54.74 39.51
N SER A 305 81.70 55.54 40.56
CA SER A 305 80.45 56.23 40.86
C SER A 305 80.47 57.73 40.53
N ASP A 306 81.46 58.20 39.75
CA ASP A 306 81.68 59.62 39.40
C ASP A 306 81.56 60.57 40.62
N GLY A 307 81.93 60.08 41.83
CA GLY A 307 81.92 60.87 43.07
C GLY A 307 80.73 60.66 44.02
N ASP A 308 79.59 60.09 43.59
CA ASP A 308 78.42 59.84 44.46
C ASP A 308 78.14 58.33 44.61
N ILE A 309 78.61 57.76 45.71
CA ILE A 309 78.50 56.32 45.99
C ILE A 309 77.07 55.92 46.36
N ASP A 310 76.31 56.78 47.03
CA ASP A 310 74.96 56.47 47.49
C ASP A 310 74.00 56.38 46.30
N GLU A 311 74.10 57.32 45.34
CA GLU A 311 73.34 57.27 44.10
C GLU A 311 73.70 56.00 43.30
N PHE A 312 74.99 55.68 43.14
CA PHE A 312 75.43 54.48 42.43
C PHE A 312 74.95 53.17 43.09
N LEU A 313 74.95 53.10 44.42
CA LEU A 313 74.45 51.94 45.18
C LEU A 313 72.95 51.76 45.00
N GLU A 314 72.16 52.83 45.09
CA GLU A 314 70.72 52.75 44.84
C GLU A 314 70.43 52.35 43.39
N ASP A 315 71.19 52.89 42.43
CA ASP A 315 71.07 52.55 41.01
C ASP A 315 71.41 51.07 40.76
N PHE A 316 72.40 50.52 41.47
CA PHE A 316 72.76 49.10 41.44
C PHE A 316 71.65 48.23 42.08
N ILE A 317 71.16 48.60 43.25
CA ILE A 317 70.07 47.88 43.95
C ILE A 317 68.80 47.89 43.10
N GLU A 318 68.48 49.01 42.44
CA GLU A 318 67.31 49.11 41.60
C GLU A 318 67.46 48.27 40.31
N LYS A 319 68.63 48.28 39.68
CA LYS A 319 68.94 47.38 38.55
C LYS A 319 68.83 45.91 38.95
N ASP A 320 69.35 45.55 40.12
CA ASP A 320 69.29 44.18 40.65
C ASP A 320 67.84 43.77 40.96
N ARG A 321 67.05 44.64 41.61
CA ARG A 321 65.61 44.42 41.84
C ARG A 321 64.84 44.22 40.52
N ARG A 322 65.09 45.06 39.51
CA ARG A 322 64.48 44.91 38.18
C ARG A 322 64.89 43.59 37.53
N PHE A 323 66.15 43.17 37.70
CA PHE A 323 66.64 41.89 37.22
C PHE A 323 65.94 40.71 37.90
N PHE A 324 65.77 40.74 39.22
CA PHE A 324 65.02 39.74 39.97
C PHE A 324 63.54 39.64 39.53
N ILE A 325 62.88 40.78 39.28
CA ILE A 325 61.50 40.81 38.78
C ILE A 325 61.41 40.20 37.38
N LEU A 326 62.31 40.59 36.48
CA LEU A 326 62.39 40.06 35.11
C LEU A 326 62.69 38.56 35.10
N PHE A 327 63.60 38.10 35.95
CA PHE A 327 63.93 36.68 36.07
C PHE A 327 62.75 35.88 36.62
N GLY A 328 62.07 36.39 37.65
CA GLY A 328 60.84 35.80 38.17
C GLY A 328 59.72 35.74 37.12
N TYR A 329 59.57 36.79 36.30
CA TYR A 329 58.63 36.79 35.18
C TYR A 329 59.01 35.76 34.11
N ALA A 330 60.30 35.65 33.75
CA ALA A 330 60.78 34.67 32.79
C ALA A 330 60.55 33.22 33.28
N ILE A 331 60.76 32.94 34.56
CA ILE A 331 60.44 31.64 35.17
C ILE A 331 58.94 31.35 35.06
N ARG A 332 58.08 32.28 35.48
CA ARG A 332 56.62 32.11 35.39
C ARG A 332 56.15 31.88 33.95
N LEU A 333 56.72 32.61 33.00
CA LEU A 333 56.42 32.46 31.58
C LEU A 333 56.86 31.08 31.07
N ASN A 334 58.04 30.60 31.47
CA ASN A 334 58.52 29.27 31.12
C ASN A 334 57.65 28.16 31.70
N VAL A 335 57.24 28.27 32.97
CA VAL A 335 56.31 27.30 33.59
C VAL A 335 54.97 27.29 32.84
N ARG A 336 54.43 28.47 32.49
CA ARG A 336 53.19 28.57 31.71
C ARG A 336 53.34 27.98 30.30
N ASN A 337 54.46 28.24 29.64
CA ASN A 337 54.77 27.68 28.33
C ASN A 337 54.89 26.16 28.37
N GLU A 338 55.53 25.60 29.40
CA GLU A 338 55.61 24.15 29.58
C GLU A 338 54.23 23.54 29.81
N GLY A 339 53.38 24.17 30.63
CA GLY A 339 51.99 23.75 30.81
C GLY A 339 51.18 23.80 29.51
N LEU A 340 51.39 24.82 28.66
CA LEU A 340 50.78 24.88 27.33
C LEU A 340 51.28 23.77 26.41
N ARG A 341 52.58 23.47 26.40
CA ARG A 341 53.16 22.36 25.62
C ARG A 341 52.56 21.02 26.03
N GLN A 342 52.41 20.77 27.32
CA GLN A 342 51.79 19.54 27.83
C GLN A 342 50.32 19.42 27.44
N ARG A 343 49.55 20.52 27.50
CA ARG A 343 48.15 20.55 27.04
C ARG A 343 48.03 20.28 25.54
N ILE A 344 48.90 20.88 24.73
CA ILE A 344 48.95 20.62 23.28
C ILE A 344 49.22 19.13 23.03
N GLN A 345 50.21 18.55 23.72
CA GLN A 345 50.54 17.13 23.59
C GLN A 345 49.37 16.21 24.01
N ALA A 346 48.66 16.55 25.09
CA ALA A 346 47.48 15.80 25.53
C ALA A 346 46.35 15.83 24.48
N ILE A 347 46.12 17.00 23.87
CA ILE A 347 45.13 17.16 22.80
C ILE A 347 45.55 16.32 21.57
N GLU A 348 46.81 16.37 21.17
CA GLU A 348 47.36 15.59 20.05
C GLU A 348 47.14 14.07 20.24
N VAL A 349 47.48 13.56 21.43
CA VAL A 349 47.29 12.15 21.79
C VAL A 349 45.80 11.78 21.77
N SER A 350 44.93 12.65 22.27
CA SER A 350 43.48 12.43 22.25
C SER A 350 42.93 12.37 20.81
N ARG A 351 43.42 13.24 19.93
CA ARG A 351 43.06 13.28 18.51
C ARG A 351 43.51 12.02 17.78
N ILE A 352 44.77 11.61 17.97
CA ILE A 352 45.30 10.37 17.36
C ILE A 352 44.47 9.16 17.81
N ARG A 353 44.17 9.06 19.11
CA ARG A 353 43.34 7.98 19.66
C ARG A 353 41.91 8.01 19.11
N GLY A 354 41.34 9.20 18.93
CA GLY A 354 40.03 9.41 18.30
C GLY A 354 40.03 8.94 16.84
N MET A 355 41.04 9.34 16.05
CA MET A 355 41.20 8.92 14.66
C MET A 355 41.41 7.41 14.52
N GLN A 356 42.15 6.78 15.42
CA GLN A 356 42.36 5.32 15.37
C GLN A 356 41.08 4.55 15.69
N ARG A 357 40.29 5.02 16.65
CA ARG A 357 38.96 4.46 16.95
C ARG A 357 37.99 4.64 15.79
N SER A 358 37.92 5.82 15.19
CA SER A 358 37.04 6.08 14.05
C SER A 358 37.44 5.24 12.84
N SER A 359 38.74 5.08 12.57
CA SER A 359 39.25 4.19 11.53
C SER A 359 38.85 2.73 11.77
N GLN A 360 38.96 2.25 13.01
CA GLN A 360 38.56 0.88 13.37
C GLN A 360 37.04 0.66 13.25
N ILE A 361 36.22 1.65 13.58
CA ILE A 361 34.77 1.63 13.39
C ILE A 361 34.43 1.66 11.89
N CYS A 362 35.07 2.51 11.10
CA CYS A 362 34.92 2.54 9.64
C CYS A 362 35.30 1.21 8.99
N ALA A 363 36.39 0.57 9.43
CA ALA A 363 36.81 -0.73 8.94
C ALA A 363 35.77 -1.83 9.27
N LYS A 364 35.25 -1.85 10.50
CA LYS A 364 34.17 -2.77 10.90
C LYS A 364 32.89 -2.53 10.09
N ASN A 365 32.45 -1.28 9.96
CA ASN A 365 31.24 -0.93 9.22
C ASN A 365 31.39 -1.24 7.71
N SER A 366 32.56 -1.00 7.13
CA SER A 366 32.87 -1.36 5.74
C SER A 366 32.80 -2.88 5.52
N ALA A 367 33.32 -3.68 6.46
CA ALA A 367 33.25 -5.14 6.41
C ALA A 367 31.82 -5.68 6.57
N VAL A 368 30.99 -5.05 7.41
CA VAL A 368 29.57 -5.39 7.52
C VAL A 368 28.83 -5.04 6.23
N PHE A 369 29.09 -3.85 5.68
CA PHE A 369 28.46 -3.40 4.44
C PHE A 369 28.86 -4.24 3.24
N SER A 370 30.13 -4.65 3.13
CA SER A 370 30.58 -5.56 2.06
C SER A 370 29.93 -6.94 2.14
N ARG A 371 29.62 -7.42 3.36
CA ARG A 371 28.92 -8.69 3.59
C ARG A 371 27.41 -8.61 3.31
N ALA A 372 26.78 -7.45 3.50
CA ALA A 372 25.35 -7.22 3.24
C ALA A 372 25.02 -6.89 1.77
N LYS A 373 25.97 -6.31 1.02
CA LYS A 373 25.85 -6.02 -0.43
C LYS A 373 25.31 -7.19 -1.28
N PRO A 374 25.83 -8.44 -1.17
CA PRO A 374 25.35 -9.53 -2.02
C PRO A 374 23.91 -9.94 -1.72
N GLU A 375 23.42 -9.81 -0.48
CA GLU A 375 22.03 -10.14 -0.13
C GLU A 375 21.05 -9.11 -0.70
N ILE A 376 21.35 -7.82 -0.53
CA ILE A 376 20.54 -6.73 -1.09
C ILE A 376 20.54 -6.79 -2.63
N SER A 377 21.69 -7.10 -3.24
CA SER A 377 21.77 -7.29 -4.70
C SER A 377 20.97 -8.50 -5.18
N LYS A 378 21.01 -9.62 -4.47
CA LYS A 378 20.17 -10.80 -4.77
C LYS A 378 18.68 -10.46 -4.68
N GLU A 379 18.28 -9.73 -3.64
CA GLU A 379 16.89 -9.31 -3.45
C GLU A 379 16.41 -8.37 -4.56
N ALA A 380 17.23 -7.37 -4.93
CA ALA A 380 16.94 -6.47 -6.05
C ALA A 380 16.81 -7.22 -7.38
N ASN A 381 17.72 -8.15 -7.67
CA ASN A 381 17.66 -8.98 -8.88
C ASN A 381 16.39 -9.85 -8.94
N LYS A 382 15.90 -10.36 -7.80
CA LYS A 382 14.61 -11.08 -7.75
C LYS A 382 13.46 -10.17 -8.16
N TYR A 383 13.39 -8.94 -7.65
CA TYR A 383 12.33 -8.00 -8.01
C TYR A 383 12.41 -7.57 -9.47
N GLU A 384 13.62 -7.35 -10.00
CA GLU A 384 13.82 -7.02 -11.40
C GLU A 384 13.39 -8.17 -12.33
N ASN A 385 13.69 -9.42 -11.95
CA ASN A 385 13.24 -10.59 -12.71
C ASN A 385 11.71 -10.73 -12.69
N LYS A 386 11.07 -10.55 -11.51
CA LYS A 386 9.60 -10.54 -11.40
C LYS A 386 8.97 -9.43 -12.25
N TYR A 387 9.59 -8.26 -12.31
CA TYR A 387 9.15 -7.17 -13.17
C TYR A 387 9.27 -7.54 -14.65
N LYS A 388 10.39 -8.12 -15.08
CA LYS A 388 10.60 -8.60 -16.46
C LYS A 388 9.59 -9.67 -16.86
N GLU A 389 9.30 -10.63 -15.98
CA GLU A 389 8.28 -11.66 -16.20
C GLU A 389 6.88 -11.05 -16.34
N SER A 390 6.52 -10.15 -15.44
CA SER A 390 5.22 -9.46 -15.46
C SER A 390 5.06 -8.59 -16.71
N SER A 391 6.12 -7.87 -17.11
CA SER A 391 6.16 -7.07 -18.33
C SER A 391 6.01 -7.93 -19.58
N LYS A 392 6.67 -9.11 -19.63
CA LYS A 392 6.53 -10.07 -20.73
C LYS A 392 5.10 -10.60 -20.83
N LEU A 393 4.48 -10.96 -19.71
CA LEU A 393 3.10 -11.44 -19.65
C LEU A 393 2.11 -10.35 -20.08
N LEU A 394 2.33 -9.11 -19.63
CA LEU A 394 1.54 -7.96 -20.06
C LEU A 394 1.67 -7.71 -21.57
N GLY A 395 2.88 -7.81 -22.12
CA GLY A 395 3.11 -7.73 -23.57
C GLY A 395 2.38 -8.82 -24.35
N GLN A 396 2.34 -10.05 -23.82
CA GLN A 396 1.56 -11.14 -24.41
C GLN A 396 0.05 -10.86 -24.38
N ILE A 397 -0.49 -10.37 -23.27
CA ILE A 397 -1.91 -9.98 -23.16
C ILE A 397 -2.22 -8.86 -24.14
N LEU A 398 -1.37 -7.85 -24.22
CA LEU A 398 -1.56 -6.70 -25.10
C LEU A 398 -1.55 -7.10 -26.58
N SER A 399 -0.67 -8.02 -26.96
CA SER A 399 -0.65 -8.57 -28.33
C SER A 399 -1.93 -9.32 -28.68
N ARG A 400 -2.46 -10.14 -27.77
CA ARG A 400 -3.75 -10.85 -27.95
C ARG A 400 -4.95 -9.90 -27.99
N VAL A 401 -4.94 -8.87 -27.17
CA VAL A 401 -5.98 -7.84 -27.17
C VAL A 401 -5.95 -7.05 -28.48
N GLN A 402 -4.76 -6.70 -28.98
CA GLN A 402 -4.60 -6.05 -30.27
C GLN A 402 -5.08 -6.93 -31.44
N THR A 403 -4.86 -8.25 -31.41
CA THR A 403 -5.41 -9.14 -32.44
C THR A 403 -6.94 -9.18 -32.38
N LEU A 404 -7.53 -9.28 -31.19
CA LEU A 404 -8.98 -9.25 -31.03
C LEU A 404 -9.60 -7.92 -31.50
N LEU A 405 -8.93 -6.80 -31.24
CA LEU A 405 -9.36 -5.48 -31.72
C LEU A 405 -9.29 -5.35 -33.25
N LYS A 406 -8.29 -5.98 -33.88
CA LYS A 406 -8.21 -6.08 -35.35
C LYS A 406 -9.35 -6.93 -35.90
N ASP A 407 -9.62 -8.07 -35.28
CA ASP A 407 -10.70 -8.97 -35.71
C ASP A 407 -12.09 -8.32 -35.60
N LEU A 408 -12.25 -7.33 -34.71
CA LEU A 408 -13.48 -6.57 -34.51
C LEU A 408 -13.59 -5.30 -35.38
N ASP A 409 -12.62 -5.01 -36.27
CA ASP A 409 -12.54 -3.76 -37.04
C ASP A 409 -12.61 -2.50 -36.15
N CYS A 410 -11.94 -2.53 -35.00
CA CYS A 410 -11.79 -1.38 -34.11
C CYS A 410 -10.64 -0.47 -34.57
N ASP A 411 -10.78 0.85 -34.39
CA ASP A 411 -9.76 1.82 -34.79
C ASP A 411 -8.57 1.81 -33.81
N ILE A 412 -7.53 1.06 -34.18
CA ILE A 412 -6.33 0.81 -33.34
C ILE A 412 -5.37 1.99 -33.34
N THR A 413 -5.58 2.99 -34.21
CA THR A 413 -4.74 4.20 -34.31
C THR A 413 -4.69 4.99 -33.00
N LYS A 414 -5.71 4.87 -32.14
CA LYS A 414 -5.76 5.49 -30.80
C LYS A 414 -4.96 4.75 -29.72
N MET A 415 -4.47 3.53 -29.98
CA MET A 415 -3.66 2.74 -29.05
C MET A 415 -2.15 3.08 -29.07
N VAL A 416 -1.72 4.07 -29.86
CA VAL A 416 -0.31 4.25 -30.27
C VAL A 416 0.58 4.95 -29.21
N LYS A 417 0.43 4.64 -27.92
CA LYS A 417 1.49 4.88 -26.94
C LYS A 417 1.80 3.57 -26.22
N PRO A 418 3.08 3.29 -25.89
CA PRO A 418 3.39 2.10 -25.12
C PRO A 418 2.56 2.19 -23.84
N LEU A 419 1.64 1.23 -23.63
CA LEU A 419 0.85 1.11 -22.41
C LEU A 419 1.83 0.80 -21.27
N GLY A 420 2.45 1.84 -20.75
CA GLY A 420 3.39 1.75 -19.64
C GLY A 420 2.66 1.43 -18.33
N ASP A 421 1.43 1.90 -18.16
CA ASP A 421 0.83 1.94 -16.82
C ASP A 421 -0.64 1.49 -16.74
N SER A 422 -1.36 1.28 -17.84
CA SER A 422 -2.80 0.95 -17.72
C SER A 422 -3.45 0.34 -18.96
N LEU A 423 -4.22 -0.73 -18.76
CA LEU A 423 -5.12 -1.36 -19.75
C LEU A 423 -6.35 -0.49 -20.09
N VAL A 424 -6.56 0.63 -19.40
CA VAL A 424 -7.73 1.49 -19.58
C VAL A 424 -7.83 2.04 -21.01
N ALA A 425 -6.71 2.26 -21.68
CA ALA A 425 -6.68 2.75 -23.07
C ALA A 425 -7.28 1.76 -24.10
N VAL A 426 -7.41 0.48 -23.76
CA VAL A 426 -8.00 -0.56 -24.61
C VAL A 426 -9.53 -0.48 -24.63
N PHE A 427 -10.16 -0.03 -23.54
CA PHE A 427 -11.62 -0.08 -23.42
C PHE A 427 -12.34 0.92 -24.32
N GLY A 428 -11.76 2.10 -24.58
CA GLY A 428 -12.37 3.13 -25.42
C GLY A 428 -12.73 2.65 -26.84
N PRO A 429 -11.77 2.10 -27.62
CA PRO A 429 -12.06 1.55 -28.95
C PRO A 429 -13.11 0.42 -28.96
N VAL A 430 -13.11 -0.44 -27.93
CA VAL A 430 -14.11 -1.52 -27.79
C VAL A 430 -15.51 -0.95 -27.53
N GLU A 431 -15.60 0.03 -26.62
CA GLU A 431 -16.86 0.70 -26.30
C GLU A 431 -17.45 1.40 -27.53
N ASP A 432 -16.63 2.08 -28.33
CA ASP A 432 -17.08 2.76 -29.53
C ASP A 432 -17.60 1.78 -30.60
N LYS A 433 -16.94 0.63 -30.77
CA LYS A 433 -17.42 -0.42 -31.68
C LYS A 433 -18.72 -1.07 -31.19
N MET A 434 -18.84 -1.28 -29.88
CA MET A 434 -20.06 -1.79 -29.27
C MET A 434 -21.24 -0.83 -29.46
N LYS A 435 -21.00 0.49 -29.33
CA LYS A 435 -22.01 1.51 -29.64
C LYS A 435 -22.42 1.47 -31.11
N GLU A 436 -21.48 1.30 -32.04
CA GLU A 436 -21.75 1.17 -33.47
C GLU A 436 -22.65 -0.05 -33.77
N PHE A 437 -22.33 -1.22 -33.22
CA PHE A 437 -23.13 -2.42 -33.39
C PHE A 437 -24.54 -2.27 -32.80
N LEU A 438 -24.66 -1.67 -31.61
CA LEU A 438 -25.96 -1.40 -30.99
C LEU A 438 -26.79 -0.43 -31.83
N LEU A 439 -26.17 0.60 -32.41
CA LEU A 439 -26.85 1.54 -33.28
C LEU A 439 -27.35 0.84 -34.55
N ARG A 440 -26.51 0.01 -35.17
CA ARG A 440 -26.85 -0.74 -36.39
C ARG A 440 -27.97 -1.77 -36.13
N GLU A 441 -27.93 -2.45 -34.99
CA GLU A 441 -29.00 -3.35 -34.56
C GLU A 441 -30.31 -2.59 -34.31
N SER A 442 -30.24 -1.43 -33.65
CA SER A 442 -31.43 -0.60 -33.42
C SER A 442 -32.07 -0.12 -34.73
N LEU A 443 -31.25 0.21 -35.73
CA LEU A 443 -31.70 0.60 -37.06
C LEU A 443 -32.35 -0.58 -37.81
N LEU A 444 -31.73 -1.76 -37.78
CA LEU A 444 -32.30 -2.98 -38.37
C LEU A 444 -33.63 -3.37 -37.72
N ARG A 445 -33.75 -3.24 -36.40
CA ARG A 445 -35.03 -3.42 -35.67
C ARG A 445 -36.03 -2.32 -35.98
N TYR A 446 -35.59 -1.12 -36.36
CA TYR A 446 -36.48 -0.04 -36.77
C TYR A 446 -37.06 -0.28 -38.18
N THR A 447 -36.26 -0.81 -39.11
CA THR A 447 -36.65 -1.04 -40.51
C THR A 447 -37.30 -2.40 -40.78
N SER A 448 -37.09 -3.41 -39.92
CA SER A 448 -37.69 -4.75 -40.04
C SER A 448 -39.10 -4.88 -39.43
N VAL A 449 -39.58 -3.86 -38.71
CA VAL A 449 -40.94 -3.87 -38.15
C VAL A 449 -41.93 -3.43 -39.21
N ASP A 450 -42.80 -4.35 -39.60
CA ASP A 450 -43.88 -4.11 -40.55
C ASP A 450 -44.83 -3.01 -40.04
N ARG A 451 -45.39 -2.19 -40.95
CA ARG A 451 -46.12 -0.95 -40.59
C ARG A 451 -47.28 -1.17 -39.60
N THR A 452 -47.80 -2.39 -39.54
CA THR A 452 -48.94 -2.85 -38.73
C THR A 452 -48.58 -3.26 -37.30
N GLN A 453 -47.30 -3.39 -36.93
CA GLN A 453 -46.86 -3.81 -35.59
C GLN A 453 -46.34 -2.66 -34.69
N ARG A 454 -46.56 -1.40 -35.09
CA ARG A 454 -46.05 -0.21 -34.35
C ARG A 454 -46.60 -0.02 -32.93
N SER A 455 -47.60 -0.80 -32.52
CA SER A 455 -48.24 -0.75 -31.20
C SER A 455 -47.66 -1.73 -30.18
N GLN A 456 -46.62 -2.50 -30.50
CA GLN A 456 -45.99 -3.43 -29.55
C GLN A 456 -44.74 -2.82 -28.89
N ALA A 457 -44.63 -3.00 -27.57
CA ALA A 457 -43.61 -2.39 -26.72
C ALA A 457 -42.18 -2.76 -27.16
N PHE A 458 -41.28 -1.77 -27.18
CA PHE A 458 -39.88 -1.95 -27.53
C PHE A 458 -39.14 -2.74 -26.43
N ILE A 459 -38.58 -3.89 -26.79
CA ILE A 459 -37.75 -4.72 -25.91
C ILE A 459 -36.29 -4.49 -26.31
N SER A 460 -35.50 -3.92 -25.40
CA SER A 460 -34.09 -3.59 -25.65
C SER A 460 -33.26 -4.89 -25.82
N PRO A 461 -32.34 -4.95 -26.80
CA PRO A 461 -31.43 -6.11 -26.95
C PRO A 461 -30.54 -6.34 -25.74
N LEU A 462 -30.22 -5.28 -24.99
CA LEU A 462 -29.38 -5.33 -23.77
C LEU A 462 -30.14 -5.82 -22.53
N GLN A 463 -31.45 -6.08 -22.65
CA GLN A 463 -32.30 -6.46 -21.52
C GLN A 463 -32.00 -7.87 -20.99
N GLY A 464 -31.18 -8.65 -21.70
CA GLY A 464 -30.71 -9.96 -21.23
C GLY A 464 -29.84 -9.92 -19.97
N ALA A 465 -29.26 -8.76 -19.60
CA ALA A 465 -28.31 -8.66 -18.47
C ALA A 465 -28.73 -7.71 -17.34
N SER A 466 -29.83 -6.94 -17.45
CA SER A 466 -30.26 -6.06 -16.37
C SER A 466 -31.77 -5.79 -16.36
N SER A 467 -32.45 -6.36 -15.37
CA SER A 467 -33.90 -6.33 -15.17
C SER A 467 -34.43 -5.04 -14.50
N LEU A 468 -33.68 -3.93 -14.50
CA LEU A 468 -34.03 -2.67 -13.82
C LEU A 468 -34.55 -1.55 -14.74
N LEU A 469 -34.53 -1.73 -16.07
CA LEU A 469 -35.12 -0.78 -17.01
C LEU A 469 -36.51 -1.26 -17.45
N GLY A 470 -37.55 -0.54 -17.01
CA GLY A 470 -38.94 -0.79 -17.41
C GLY A 470 -39.13 -0.61 -18.92
N ALA A 471 -40.11 -1.34 -19.48
CA ALA A 471 -40.51 -1.18 -20.88
C ALA A 471 -40.96 0.26 -21.12
N MET A 472 -40.17 1.02 -21.88
CA MET A 472 -40.52 2.39 -22.25
C MET A 472 -41.42 2.39 -23.49
N ASP A 473 -42.43 3.26 -23.46
CA ASP A 473 -43.37 3.48 -24.55
C ASP A 473 -42.65 4.15 -25.74
N ARG A 474 -42.69 3.49 -26.90
CA ARG A 474 -41.95 3.88 -28.11
C ARG A 474 -42.48 5.20 -28.69
N GLY A 475 -43.69 5.62 -28.34
CA GLY A 475 -44.30 6.89 -28.77
C GLY A 475 -43.72 8.15 -28.10
N LYS A 476 -42.94 8.01 -27.01
CA LYS A 476 -42.37 9.16 -26.28
C LYS A 476 -40.91 9.47 -26.63
N LEU A 477 -40.24 8.62 -27.43
CA LEU A 477 -38.80 8.68 -27.66
C LEU A 477 -38.38 9.01 -29.10
N CYS A 478 -39.30 8.95 -30.08
CA CYS A 478 -39.00 9.38 -31.45
C CYS A 478 -40.16 10.21 -32.02
N PRO A 479 -39.91 11.41 -32.57
CA PRO A 479 -40.90 12.06 -33.42
C PRO A 479 -41.16 11.21 -34.68
N PRO A 480 -42.36 11.25 -35.26
CA PRO A 480 -42.62 10.61 -36.56
C PRO A 480 -41.69 11.22 -37.63
N PRO A 481 -41.32 10.46 -38.68
CA PRO A 481 -40.51 11.01 -39.76
C PRO A 481 -41.24 12.21 -40.39
N PRO A 482 -40.52 13.27 -40.81
CA PRO A 482 -41.14 14.41 -41.46
C PRO A 482 -41.82 13.96 -42.76
N ASP A 483 -43.10 14.34 -42.91
CA ASP A 483 -43.84 14.23 -44.17
C ASP A 483 -43.12 15.11 -45.21
N LEU A 484 -42.41 14.46 -46.12
CA LEU A 484 -42.15 15.02 -47.43
C LEU A 484 -43.46 14.90 -48.19
N GLU A 485 -44.31 15.92 -48.07
CA GLU A 485 -45.26 16.43 -49.07
C GLU A 485 -46.07 17.54 -48.37
N THR A 486 -45.71 18.80 -48.60
CA THR A 486 -46.63 19.87 -49.06
C THR A 486 -45.84 21.19 -49.12
N THR A 487 -46.00 21.83 -50.27
CA THR A 487 -45.42 23.06 -50.80
C THR A 487 -45.85 24.35 -50.09
N ASP A 488 -44.86 25.24 -49.93
CA ASP A 488 -44.90 26.70 -50.16
C ASP A 488 -45.46 27.73 -49.13
N PRO A 489 -44.93 28.99 -49.19
CA PRO A 489 -44.60 29.81 -48.02
C PRO A 489 -45.41 31.11 -47.90
N LYS A 490 -45.46 31.72 -46.71
CA LYS A 490 -45.68 33.18 -46.53
C LYS A 490 -45.35 33.71 -45.13
N ILE A 491 -44.27 34.51 -45.10
CA ILE A 491 -44.07 35.82 -44.47
C ILE A 491 -44.94 36.21 -43.25
N GLY A 492 -44.27 36.55 -42.14
CA GLY A 492 -44.78 37.36 -41.04
C GLY A 492 -43.67 37.71 -40.05
N GLU A 493 -43.27 38.98 -40.05
CA GLU A 493 -42.15 39.57 -39.31
C GLU A 493 -42.33 39.67 -37.77
N GLN A 494 -41.20 39.98 -37.13
CA GLN A 494 -40.98 40.79 -35.92
C GLN A 494 -40.83 40.08 -34.56
N GLY A 495 -39.69 40.38 -33.90
CA GLY A 495 -39.64 40.43 -32.44
C GLY A 495 -38.35 39.97 -31.75
N VAL A 496 -37.29 40.77 -31.88
CA VAL A 496 -36.07 40.89 -31.05
C VAL A 496 -36.17 40.37 -29.60
N GLY A 497 -35.11 39.69 -29.12
CA GLY A 497 -34.80 39.66 -27.67
C GLY A 497 -33.88 38.55 -27.19
N ARG A 498 -32.56 38.69 -27.37
CA ARG A 498 -31.55 37.99 -26.54
C ARG A 498 -31.69 38.44 -25.09
N ASN A 499 -31.72 37.50 -24.14
CA ASN A 499 -30.84 37.43 -22.96
C ASN A 499 -31.42 36.50 -21.87
N GLY A 500 -30.53 35.73 -21.23
CA GLY A 500 -30.75 35.29 -19.84
C GLY A 500 -30.99 33.79 -19.64
N LEU A 501 -29.92 32.98 -19.77
CA LEU A 501 -29.81 31.70 -19.08
C LEU A 501 -29.95 31.92 -17.56
N LYS A 502 -31.02 31.41 -16.96
CA LYS A 502 -31.13 31.17 -15.51
C LYS A 502 -31.08 29.66 -15.26
N PRO A 503 -30.15 29.16 -14.43
CA PRO A 503 -30.23 27.81 -13.89
C PRO A 503 -31.16 27.77 -12.66
N PHE A 504 -32.04 26.77 -12.64
CA PHE A 504 -32.84 26.34 -11.48
C PHE A 504 -32.17 25.10 -10.83
N PRO A 505 -32.56 24.68 -9.63
CA PRO A 505 -31.76 24.78 -8.42
C PRO A 505 -31.16 23.45 -7.96
N SER A 506 -30.09 23.52 -7.18
CA SER A 506 -29.53 22.39 -6.42
C SER A 506 -30.41 22.00 -5.22
N PRO A 507 -30.52 20.70 -4.87
CA PRO A 507 -31.33 20.20 -3.76
C PRO A 507 -30.66 20.42 -2.38
N PRO A 508 -31.42 20.26 -1.26
CA PRO A 508 -31.07 20.87 0.03
C PRO A 508 -29.99 20.12 0.81
N VAL A 509 -29.16 20.89 1.51
CA VAL A 509 -28.20 20.40 2.51
C VAL A 509 -28.97 20.05 3.79
N ALA A 510 -28.96 18.77 4.16
CA ALA A 510 -29.46 18.32 5.45
C ALA A 510 -28.51 18.77 6.57
N ALA A 511 -29.02 19.60 7.47
CA ALA A 511 -28.37 19.96 8.73
C ALA A 511 -28.27 18.72 9.62
N TRP A 512 -27.05 18.36 10.04
CA TRP A 512 -26.83 17.40 11.11
C TRP A 512 -26.49 18.19 12.37
N SER A 513 -27.48 18.25 13.27
CA SER A 513 -27.34 18.73 14.63
C SER A 513 -26.50 17.74 15.43
N THR A 514 -25.31 18.14 15.88
CA THR A 514 -24.57 17.45 16.94
C THR A 514 -25.10 17.89 18.30
N PRO A 515 -25.50 16.97 19.21
CA PRO A 515 -25.71 17.31 20.61
C PRO A 515 -24.36 17.38 21.33
N ALA A 516 -24.15 18.51 22.01
CA ALA A 516 -23.08 18.67 22.98
C ALA A 516 -23.31 17.73 24.17
N ALA A 517 -22.33 16.89 24.48
CA ALA A 517 -22.20 16.25 25.78
C ALA A 517 -20.98 16.84 26.47
N HIS A 518 -21.23 17.69 27.46
CA HIS A 518 -20.25 18.09 28.46
C HIS A 518 -19.78 16.86 29.23
N VAL A 519 -18.48 16.55 29.14
CA VAL A 519 -17.78 15.78 30.17
C VAL A 519 -16.62 16.64 30.64
N SER A 520 -16.81 17.22 31.82
CA SER A 520 -15.81 17.99 32.55
C SER A 520 -14.74 17.05 33.10
N PHE A 521 -13.49 17.27 32.72
CA PHE A 521 -12.32 16.84 33.50
C PHE A 521 -11.54 18.10 33.91
N PRO A 522 -11.06 18.19 35.15
CA PRO A 522 -10.37 19.38 35.64
C PRO A 522 -8.97 19.45 35.03
N VAL A 523 -8.78 20.40 34.11
CA VAL A 523 -7.45 20.84 33.67
C VAL A 523 -6.99 21.93 34.62
N HIS A 524 -6.03 21.60 35.49
CA HIS A 524 -5.27 22.62 36.21
C HIS A 524 -4.46 23.45 35.19
N PRO A 525 -4.56 24.79 35.19
CA PRO A 525 -3.71 25.61 34.36
C PRO A 525 -2.37 25.82 35.08
N LEU A 526 -1.34 25.05 34.71
CA LEU A 526 0.03 25.49 34.90
C LEU A 526 0.40 26.38 33.71
N GLN A 527 0.25 27.69 33.90
CA GLN A 527 0.89 28.70 33.09
C GLN A 527 2.42 28.55 33.22
N PRO A 528 3.19 28.40 32.13
CA PRO A 528 4.55 28.89 32.11
C PRO A 528 4.49 30.39 31.82
N VAL A 529 4.63 31.20 32.86
CA VAL A 529 5.05 32.60 32.69
C VAL A 529 6.47 32.54 32.13
N LEU A 530 6.59 32.63 30.80
CA LEU A 530 7.85 32.96 30.14
C LEU A 530 8.21 34.40 30.53
N PRO A 531 9.34 34.66 31.22
CA PRO A 531 9.87 35.99 31.25
C PRO A 531 10.36 36.32 29.84
N ARG A 532 9.66 37.26 29.21
CA ARG A 532 10.14 38.04 28.07
C ARG A 532 11.50 38.60 28.48
N TRP A 533 12.59 38.10 27.90
CA TRP A 533 13.91 38.73 28.00
C TRP A 533 13.84 40.05 27.22
N GLY A 534 13.29 41.06 27.87
CA GLY A 534 13.46 42.45 27.49
C GLY A 534 14.93 42.84 27.70
N GLY A 535 15.45 43.63 26.77
CA GLY A 535 16.83 44.07 26.75
C GLY A 535 17.34 44.51 28.12
N MET A 536 18.48 43.95 28.51
CA MET A 536 19.26 44.44 29.62
C MET A 536 19.61 45.90 29.36
N ARG A 537 19.00 46.81 30.13
CA ARG A 537 19.56 48.14 30.35
C ARG A 537 20.75 47.96 31.31
N PRO A 538 21.90 48.62 31.07
CA PRO A 538 23.03 48.54 31.98
C PRO A 538 22.70 49.22 33.30
N VAL A 539 22.73 48.44 34.39
CA VAL A 539 22.82 48.97 35.75
C VAL A 539 24.24 49.49 35.93
N LYS A 540 24.38 50.82 36.09
CA LYS A 540 25.62 51.44 36.54
C LYS A 540 25.86 51.06 37.99
N LEU A 541 26.83 50.18 38.24
CA LEU A 541 27.48 50.05 39.54
C LEU A 541 28.81 50.78 39.44
N CYS A 542 28.90 51.95 40.09
CA CYS A 542 30.15 52.71 40.20
C CYS A 542 31.01 52.11 41.31
N ILE A 543 32.10 51.46 40.94
CA ILE A 543 33.24 51.25 41.84
C ILE A 543 34.49 51.71 41.08
N MET A 544 35.06 52.84 41.54
CA MET A 544 36.43 53.30 41.33
C MET A 544 36.96 53.34 39.87
N GLY A 545 36.48 54.32 39.09
CA GLY A 545 37.40 55.24 38.38
C GLY A 545 38.25 54.75 37.20
N TRP A 546 37.94 53.66 36.51
CA TRP A 546 38.62 53.28 35.25
C TRP A 546 37.62 52.94 34.15
N THR A 547 37.53 53.77 33.11
CA THR A 547 36.76 53.48 31.89
C THR A 547 37.63 52.75 30.88
N PHE A 548 37.43 51.45 30.71
CA PHE A 548 37.91 50.72 29.53
C PHE A 548 36.85 50.81 28.42
N SER A 549 37.17 51.52 27.34
CA SER A 549 36.38 51.51 26.10
C SER A 549 36.71 50.24 25.32
N TRP A 550 35.78 49.29 25.27
CA TRP A 550 35.83 48.22 24.28
C TRP A 550 35.23 48.77 22.97
N ALA A 551 36.09 49.20 22.05
CA ALA A 551 35.69 49.33 20.66
C ALA A 551 35.43 47.91 20.14
N ALA A 552 34.20 47.65 19.71
CA ALA A 552 33.85 46.42 19.01
C ALA A 552 34.62 46.40 17.68
N GLU A 553 35.73 45.68 17.62
CA GLU A 553 36.36 45.34 16.35
C GLU A 553 35.43 44.41 15.58
N GLU A 554 35.01 44.83 14.39
CA GLU A 554 34.26 43.99 13.46
C GLU A 554 35.05 42.71 13.14
N PRO A 555 34.39 41.53 13.09
CA PRO A 555 35.08 40.29 12.81
C PRO A 555 35.61 40.28 11.37
N LEU A 556 36.93 40.26 11.22
CA LEU A 556 37.64 40.06 9.95
C LEU A 556 37.05 38.88 9.18
N GLY A 557 36.65 39.13 7.94
CA GLY A 557 36.01 38.12 7.09
C GLY A 557 36.93 36.94 6.80
N ARG A 558 36.34 35.75 6.60
CA ARG A 558 37.04 34.48 6.30
C ARG A 558 38.12 34.58 5.20
N ALA A 559 37.99 35.53 4.27
CA ALA A 559 38.96 35.78 3.21
C ALA A 559 40.25 36.47 3.71
N GLN A 560 40.15 37.42 4.64
CA GLN A 560 41.29 38.12 5.23
C GLN A 560 42.11 37.20 6.15
N LEU A 561 41.43 36.33 6.90
CA LEU A 561 42.08 35.28 7.70
C LEU A 561 42.89 34.30 6.83
N ARG A 562 42.40 33.97 5.63
CA ARG A 562 43.14 33.10 4.69
C ARG A 562 44.38 33.78 4.13
N GLN A 563 44.30 35.07 3.80
CA GLN A 563 45.45 35.86 3.32
C GLN A 563 46.56 35.95 4.39
N LEU A 564 46.21 36.22 5.65
CA LEU A 564 47.18 36.31 6.75
C LEU A 564 47.88 34.98 7.06
N VAL A 565 47.16 33.85 6.96
CA VAL A 565 47.75 32.52 7.16
C VAL A 565 48.75 32.19 6.04
N ILE A 566 48.42 32.53 4.79
CA ILE A 566 49.33 32.33 3.65
C ILE A 566 50.58 33.20 3.79
N GLN A 567 50.42 34.44 4.27
CA GLN A 567 51.53 35.38 4.45
C GLN A 567 52.48 34.93 5.57
N ARG A 568 51.93 34.41 6.68
CA ARG A 568 52.72 33.87 7.80
C ARG A 568 53.51 32.62 7.40
N HIS A 569 52.91 31.74 6.61
CA HIS A 569 53.57 30.52 6.17
C HIS A 569 54.70 30.80 5.15
N LYS A 570 54.56 31.84 4.32
CA LYS A 570 55.65 32.31 3.46
C LYS A 570 56.81 32.92 4.25
N GLN A 571 56.53 33.56 5.38
CA GLN A 571 57.53 34.19 6.26
C GLN A 571 58.31 33.16 7.10
N GLU A 572 57.65 32.05 7.48
CA GLU A 572 58.29 30.92 8.16
C GLU A 572 59.23 30.13 7.24
N LEU A 573 58.89 30.01 5.94
CA LEU A 573 59.73 29.32 4.95
C LEU A 573 60.98 30.13 4.53
N SER A 574 61.02 31.44 4.77
CA SER A 574 62.14 32.31 4.39
C SER A 574 63.18 32.54 5.49
N SER A 575 63.07 31.89 6.65
CA SER A 575 63.97 32.11 7.80
C SER A 575 65.11 31.08 7.85
N PRO A 576 66.40 31.48 7.84
CA PRO A 576 67.53 30.54 7.89
C PRO A 576 67.77 29.98 9.31
N PRO A 577 68.38 28.79 9.46
CA PRO A 577 68.56 28.14 10.75
C PRO A 577 69.65 28.83 11.59
N SER A 578 69.25 29.33 12.75
CA SER A 578 70.11 29.99 13.74
C SER A 578 71.08 28.99 14.40
N SER A 579 72.35 29.38 14.41
CA SER A 579 73.51 28.66 14.93
C SER A 579 73.69 28.90 16.44
N ALA A 580 73.35 27.92 17.28
CA ALA A 580 73.76 27.94 18.69
C ALA A 580 73.93 26.53 19.26
N LYS A 581 75.09 25.93 18.99
CA LYS A 581 75.67 24.88 19.85
C LYS A 581 77.17 24.74 19.59
N LYS A 582 77.99 25.51 20.32
CA LYS A 582 79.42 25.22 20.48
C LYS A 582 80.01 25.88 21.72
N ARG A 583 80.75 25.06 22.50
CA ARG A 583 81.64 25.32 23.67
C ARG A 583 80.93 25.56 25.03
N ARG A 584 81.33 24.93 26.15
CA ARG A 584 82.60 24.29 26.62
C ARG A 584 82.31 22.98 27.41
N ARG A 585 82.98 21.84 27.13
CA ARG A 585 84.20 21.24 27.77
C ARG A 585 84.08 21.05 29.30
N LEU A 586 83.92 19.81 29.80
CA LEU A 586 84.89 18.71 30.07
C LEU A 586 85.47 18.76 31.50
N THR A 587 85.19 17.73 32.31
CA THR A 587 86.19 16.90 33.03
C THR A 587 85.54 15.62 33.61
N SER A 588 86.11 14.47 33.21
CA SER A 588 86.24 13.16 33.89
C SER A 588 85.18 12.69 34.90
N ARG A 589 84.70 11.43 34.86
CA ARG A 589 85.52 10.21 34.95
C ARG A 589 84.70 8.96 34.56
N SER A 590 85.35 8.04 33.87
CA SER A 590 84.81 6.78 33.36
C SER A 590 84.65 5.70 34.44
N SER A 591 83.63 4.85 34.29
CA SER A 591 83.84 3.39 34.32
C SER A 591 82.77 2.70 33.47
N ALA A 592 83.22 1.77 32.63
CA ALA A 592 82.43 0.83 31.82
C ALA A 592 81.60 -0.07 32.77
N GLY A 593 80.40 -0.56 32.44
CA GLY A 593 79.91 -1.05 31.17
C GLY A 593 80.02 -2.57 31.15
N THR A 594 78.93 -3.30 31.44
CA THR A 594 78.51 -4.53 30.73
C THR A 594 77.22 -5.15 31.30
N LYS A 595 76.23 -5.26 30.40
CA LYS A 595 75.40 -6.44 30.08
C LYS A 595 74.37 -6.98 31.10
N SER A 596 73.11 -6.85 30.71
CA SER A 596 71.99 -7.79 30.98
C SER A 596 72.35 -9.24 30.57
N PRO A 597 71.66 -10.28 31.08
CA PRO A 597 70.37 -10.67 30.48
C PRO A 597 69.35 -11.33 31.44
N SER A 598 68.14 -11.57 30.88
CA SER A 598 67.14 -12.62 31.23
C SER A 598 66.60 -12.62 32.67
N GLY A 599 65.30 -12.47 32.93
CA GLY A 599 64.18 -13.17 32.32
C GLY A 599 63.44 -13.87 33.46
N THR A 600 62.25 -13.40 33.84
CA THR A 600 61.42 -14.05 34.87
C THR A 600 59.95 -14.08 34.46
N PRO A 601 59.21 -15.11 34.90
CA PRO A 601 58.02 -15.59 34.24
C PRO A 601 56.73 -15.02 34.85
N SER A 602 55.67 -15.12 34.06
CA SER A 602 54.29 -14.77 34.40
C SER A 602 53.73 -15.61 35.57
N PRO A 603 52.82 -15.07 36.41
CA PRO A 603 52.03 -15.87 37.34
C PRO A 603 50.69 -16.32 36.72
N PRO A 604 50.07 -17.39 37.26
CA PRO A 604 49.00 -18.15 36.60
C PRO A 604 47.59 -17.62 36.88
N ARG A 605 46.71 -17.86 35.90
CA ARG A 605 45.25 -17.79 35.99
C ARG A 605 44.70 -18.81 36.97
N THR A 606 43.85 -18.36 37.90
CA THR A 606 42.99 -19.20 38.71
C THR A 606 41.77 -19.68 37.93
N LYS A 607 41.39 -20.93 38.22
CA LYS A 607 40.39 -21.76 37.59
C LYS A 607 38.99 -21.46 38.13
N SER A 608 38.01 -21.52 37.24
CA SER A 608 36.59 -21.76 37.52
C SER A 608 36.32 -23.24 37.87
N PRO A 609 35.26 -23.55 38.64
CA PRO A 609 34.66 -24.88 38.69
C PRO A 609 33.27 -24.93 38.01
N PRO A 610 32.73 -26.15 37.76
CA PRO A 610 31.75 -26.42 36.70
C PRO A 610 30.32 -26.70 37.18
N GLU A 611 29.41 -26.59 36.19
CA GLU A 611 28.21 -27.39 35.90
C GLU A 611 27.22 -27.79 37.01
N THR A 612 25.94 -27.42 36.81
CA THR A 612 24.80 -28.35 36.77
C THR A 612 23.68 -27.75 35.93
N GLY A 613 23.13 -28.53 35.00
CA GLY A 613 21.85 -28.26 34.31
C GLY A 613 20.78 -29.28 34.72
N THR A 614 19.51 -28.84 34.61
CA THR A 614 18.16 -29.49 34.66
C THR A 614 17.25 -28.42 35.28
N ASP A 615 16.14 -27.92 34.72
CA ASP A 615 15.20 -28.33 33.67
C ASP A 615 14.81 -27.16 32.74
#